data_AF-A0A142Y513-F1
#
_entry.id   AF-A0A142Y513-F1
#
_cell.length_a   1.000
_cell.length_b   1.000
_cell.length_c   1.000
_cell.angle_alpha   90.00
_cell.angle_beta   90.00
_cell.angle_gamma   90.00
#
_symmetry.space_group_name_H-M   'P 1'
#
loop_
_entity.id
_entity.type
_entity.pdbx_description
1 polymer ?
#
loop_
_entity_poly.entity_id
_entity_poly.type
_entity_poly.pdbx_seq_one_letter_code
_entity_poly.pdbx_strand_id
1 'polypeptide(L)'
;MIRRGRLCSLCTRTECKSKGTPDSPIEIECGSCDGQGCDSCQDGFVSIDGCPGEMCSDVAMAVRLAGLFEKGIPPVLGGSLDQSAWFLDAVSVFKNEEAALRAEDYDD
;
A
#
# COMPACT_ATOMS: atom_id res chain seq x y z
N MET A 1 -3.62 3.73 -1.77
CA MET A 1 -2.76 2.63 -1.24
C MET A 1 -3.24 1.27 -1.74
N ILE A 2 -2.36 0.30 -2.02
CA ILE A 2 -2.76 -1.10 -2.33
C ILE A 2 -3.71 -1.55 -1.24
N ARG A 3 -5.00 -1.68 -1.59
CA ARG A 3 -6.14 -1.81 -0.66
C ARG A 3 -5.86 -2.95 0.31
N ARG A 4 -5.24 -2.63 1.44
CA ARG A 4 -4.66 -3.63 2.34
C ARG A 4 -5.83 -4.27 3.06
N GLY A 5 -6.20 -5.46 2.59
CA GLY A 5 -7.38 -6.18 3.04
C GLY A 5 -8.42 -6.45 1.95
N ARG A 6 -8.38 -5.78 0.79
CA ARG A 6 -9.18 -6.16 -0.39
C ARG A 6 -8.38 -6.98 -1.40
N LEU A 7 -7.10 -6.63 -1.57
CA LEU A 7 -6.15 -7.42 -2.37
C LEU A 7 -5.46 -8.44 -1.46
N CYS A 8 -5.44 -9.70 -1.89
CA CYS A 8 -4.88 -10.82 -1.14
C CYS A 8 -5.56 -11.13 0.21
N SER A 9 -6.84 -10.77 0.39
CA SER A 9 -7.61 -11.07 1.62
C SER A 9 -7.69 -12.56 1.97
N LEU A 10 -7.55 -13.42 0.95
CA LEU A 10 -7.58 -14.88 1.08
C LEU A 10 -6.18 -15.53 0.99
N CYS A 11 -5.12 -14.74 0.83
CA CYS A 11 -3.76 -15.26 0.73
C CYS A 11 -3.26 -15.75 2.08
N THR A 12 -2.42 -16.79 2.06
CA THR A 12 -1.72 -17.29 3.24
C THR A 12 -0.25 -16.94 3.16
N ARG A 13 0.52 -17.24 4.21
CA ARG A 13 1.98 -17.01 4.22
C ARG A 13 2.71 -17.77 3.11
N THR A 14 2.16 -18.88 2.64
CA THR A 14 2.82 -19.79 1.69
C THR A 14 2.13 -19.86 0.33
N GLU A 15 0.96 -19.23 0.19
CA GLU A 15 0.14 -19.37 -1.02
C GLU A 15 -0.59 -18.06 -1.34
N CYS A 16 -0.41 -17.58 -2.56
CA CYS A 16 -1.15 -16.45 -3.10
C CYS A 16 -2.37 -16.92 -3.87
N LYS A 17 -3.57 -16.62 -3.35
CA LYS A 17 -4.86 -16.99 -3.99
C LYS A 17 -5.39 -15.98 -4.98
N SER A 18 -4.82 -14.77 -4.99
CA SER A 18 -5.24 -13.65 -5.83
C SER A 18 -4.05 -13.18 -6.64
N LYS A 19 -3.50 -14.06 -7.47
CA LYS A 19 -2.33 -13.77 -8.31
C LYS A 19 -2.80 -13.25 -9.66
N GLY A 20 -2.28 -12.11 -10.10
CA GLY A 20 -2.45 -11.65 -11.48
C GLY A 20 -1.62 -12.51 -12.43
N THR A 21 -2.10 -12.68 -13.66
CA THR A 21 -1.36 -13.36 -14.74
C THR A 21 -1.12 -12.38 -15.89
N PRO A 22 -0.22 -12.68 -16.85
CA PRO A 22 -0.02 -11.83 -18.03
C PRO A 22 -1.31 -11.61 -18.84
N ASP A 23 -2.18 -12.63 -18.90
CA ASP A 23 -3.44 -12.57 -19.65
C ASP A 23 -4.61 -11.98 -18.83
N SER A 24 -4.44 -11.86 -17.51
CA SER A 24 -5.46 -11.34 -16.59
C SER A 24 -4.77 -10.68 -15.39
N PRO A 25 -4.14 -9.51 -15.58
CA PRO A 25 -3.46 -8.82 -14.50
C PRO A 25 -4.47 -8.26 -13.50
N ILE A 26 -4.00 -7.99 -12.29
CA ILE A 26 -4.79 -7.25 -11.30
C ILE A 26 -4.62 -5.77 -11.59
N GLU A 27 -5.72 -5.08 -11.86
CA GLU A 27 -5.71 -3.64 -12.08
C GLU A 27 -6.03 -2.91 -10.77
N ILE A 28 -5.18 -1.95 -10.43
CA ILE A 28 -5.38 -1.05 -9.30
C ILE A 28 -5.38 0.38 -9.79
N GLU A 29 -6.17 1.21 -9.15
CA GLU A 29 -6.16 2.65 -9.40
C GLU A 29 -4.79 3.25 -9.10
N CYS A 30 -4.34 4.15 -9.96
CA CYS A 30 -3.05 4.81 -9.83
C CYS A 30 -3.07 5.80 -8.66
N GLY A 31 -2.28 5.53 -7.62
CA GLY A 31 -2.17 6.41 -6.45
C GLY A 31 -1.38 7.71 -6.70
N SER A 32 -0.79 7.91 -7.88
CA SER A 32 -0.09 9.17 -8.21
C SER A 32 -1.01 10.21 -8.84
N CYS A 33 -2.12 9.79 -9.45
CA CYS A 33 -3.04 10.67 -10.17
C CYS A 33 -4.51 10.39 -9.86
N ASP A 34 -4.81 9.60 -8.82
CA ASP A 34 -6.16 9.26 -8.38
C ASP A 34 -7.06 8.84 -9.56
N GLY A 35 -6.55 7.93 -10.39
CA GLY A 35 -7.29 7.40 -11.53
C GLY A 35 -7.44 8.33 -12.75
N GLN A 36 -6.90 9.56 -12.71
CA GLN A 36 -7.07 10.53 -13.80
C GLN A 36 -6.17 10.28 -15.03
N GLY A 37 -5.14 9.44 -14.88
CA GLY A 37 -4.11 9.20 -15.91
C GLY A 37 -2.87 10.08 -15.74
N CYS A 38 -1.70 9.47 -15.85
CA CYS A 38 -0.38 10.13 -15.79
C CYS A 38 0.69 9.25 -16.46
N ASP A 39 1.91 9.78 -16.62
CA ASP A 39 3.04 9.08 -17.25
C ASP A 39 3.48 7.79 -16.55
N SER A 40 3.04 7.58 -15.31
CA SER A 40 3.37 6.40 -14.50
C SER A 40 2.30 5.31 -14.50
N CYS A 41 1.24 5.45 -15.30
CA CYS A 41 0.12 4.50 -15.34
C CYS A 41 -0.44 4.33 -16.75
N GLN A 42 -1.30 3.34 -16.91
CA GLN A 42 -2.06 3.11 -18.13
C GLN A 42 -3.51 3.46 -17.87
N ASP A 43 -3.98 4.58 -18.45
CA ASP A 43 -5.36 5.06 -18.34
C ASP A 43 -5.87 5.21 -16.89
N GLY A 44 -4.98 5.62 -15.96
CA GLY A 44 -5.33 5.78 -14.55
C GLY A 44 -5.17 4.50 -13.73
N PHE A 45 -4.74 3.39 -14.32
CA PHE A 45 -4.55 2.10 -13.67
C PHE A 45 -3.10 1.62 -13.72
N VAL A 46 -2.71 0.84 -12.72
CA VAL A 46 -1.45 0.10 -12.66
C VAL A 46 -1.76 -1.38 -12.65
N SER A 47 -1.13 -2.12 -13.54
CA SER A 47 -1.30 -3.57 -13.67
C SER A 47 -0.28 -4.33 -12.83
N ILE A 48 -0.76 -5.32 -12.07
CA ILE A 48 0.06 -6.23 -11.28
C ILE A 48 0.01 -7.62 -11.92
N ASP A 49 1.17 -8.06 -12.41
CA ASP A 49 1.44 -9.47 -12.72
C ASP A 49 2.15 -10.10 -11.51
N GLY A 50 1.62 -11.22 -11.01
CA GLY A 50 2.11 -11.84 -9.78
C GLY A 50 1.25 -11.55 -8.55
N CYS A 51 1.82 -11.82 -7.38
CA CYS A 51 1.09 -11.70 -6.11
C CYS A 51 1.24 -10.28 -5.55
N PRO A 52 0.14 -9.52 -5.37
CA PRO A 52 0.21 -8.20 -4.74
C PRO A 52 0.90 -8.23 -3.37
N GLY A 53 0.66 -9.28 -2.57
CA GLY A 53 1.28 -9.44 -1.25
C GLY A 53 2.81 -9.56 -1.26
N GLU A 54 3.40 -10.12 -2.33
CA GLU A 54 4.86 -10.22 -2.46
C GLU A 54 5.47 -8.86 -2.83
N MET A 55 4.85 -8.16 -3.79
CA MET A 55 5.28 -6.83 -4.22
C MET A 55 5.15 -5.77 -3.11
N CYS A 56 4.20 -5.96 -2.19
CA CYS A 56 3.95 -5.04 -1.08
C CYS A 56 4.68 -5.39 0.21
N SER A 57 5.51 -6.43 0.21
CA SER A 57 6.12 -6.95 1.44
C SER A 57 6.94 -5.89 2.20
N ASP A 58 7.66 -5.03 1.49
CA ASP A 58 8.43 -3.92 2.08
C ASP A 58 7.53 -2.80 2.60
N VAL A 59 6.47 -2.45 1.86
CA VAL A 59 5.46 -1.46 2.29
C VAL A 59 4.70 -1.96 3.53
N ALA A 60 4.43 -3.26 3.60
CA ALA A 60 3.76 -3.88 4.74
C ALA A 60 4.56 -3.71 6.05
N MET A 61 5.89 -3.71 5.97
CA MET A 61 6.77 -3.38 7.09
C MET A 61 6.66 -1.90 7.45
N ALA A 62 6.72 -0.99 6.48
CA ALA A 62 6.59 0.45 6.71
C ALA A 62 5.26 0.81 7.41
N VAL A 63 4.13 0.23 6.98
CA VAL A 63 2.84 0.42 7.64
C VAL A 63 2.83 -0.14 9.07
N ARG A 64 3.49 -1.28 9.30
CA ARG A 64 3.60 -1.84 10.65
C ARG A 64 4.40 -0.93 11.58
N LEU A 65 5.48 -0.34 11.07
CA LEU A 65 6.28 0.64 11.78
C LEU A 65 5.49 1.92 12.04
N ALA A 66 4.65 2.38 11.10
CA ALA A 66 3.73 3.50 11.31
C ALA A 66 2.77 3.25 12.49
N GLY A 67 2.17 2.07 12.57
CA GLY A 67 1.31 1.71 13.70
C GLY A 67 2.04 1.57 15.05
N LEU A 68 3.35 1.29 15.05
CA LEU A 68 4.18 1.33 16.26
C LEU A 68 4.52 2.77 16.66
N PHE A 69 4.78 3.63 15.68
CA PHE A 69 5.01 5.06 15.89
C PHE A 69 3.80 5.74 16.53
N GLU A 70 2.58 5.43 16.08
CA GLU A 70 1.34 5.94 16.71
C GLU A 70 1.19 5.53 18.18
N LYS A 71 1.80 4.41 18.57
CA LYS A 71 1.84 3.93 19.96
C LYS A 71 2.99 4.53 20.76
N GLY A 72 3.68 5.53 20.22
CA GLY A 72 4.81 6.21 20.84
C GLY A 72 6.13 5.42 20.74
N ILE A 73 6.21 4.41 19.88
CA ILE A 73 7.40 3.59 19.67
C ILE A 73 7.98 3.90 18.29
N PRO A 74 8.82 4.96 18.17
CA PRO A 74 9.47 5.25 16.91
C PRO A 74 10.43 4.11 16.53
N PRO A 75 10.64 3.84 15.23
CA PRO A 75 11.67 2.89 14.80
C PRO A 75 13.03 3.33 15.35
N VAL A 76 13.68 2.48 16.15
CA VAL A 76 14.99 2.81 16.74
C VAL A 76 16.11 2.03 16.04
N LEU A 77 17.09 2.80 15.56
CA LEU A 77 18.53 2.55 15.35
C LEU A 77 19.03 2.42 13.90
N GLY A 78 19.92 3.37 13.54
CA GLY A 78 20.77 3.26 12.36
C GLY A 78 21.39 4.53 11.77
N GLY A 79 21.30 5.71 12.40
CA GLY A 79 22.06 6.91 11.98
C GLY A 79 21.55 7.65 10.73
N SER A 80 21.65 8.98 10.82
CA SER A 80 21.26 10.05 9.87
C SER A 80 19.75 10.32 9.72
N LEU A 81 19.40 11.60 9.93
CA LEU A 81 18.08 12.24 9.84
C LEU A 81 17.26 11.89 8.58
N ASP A 82 17.88 11.40 7.51
CA ASP A 82 17.20 11.05 6.25
C ASP A 82 16.22 9.88 6.43
N GLN A 83 16.51 8.94 7.33
CA GLN A 83 15.61 7.79 7.55
C GLN A 83 14.32 8.15 8.28
N SER A 84 14.26 9.29 8.97
CA SER A 84 13.02 9.78 9.59
C SER A 84 12.13 10.52 8.61
N ALA A 85 12.68 11.17 7.57
CA ALA A 85 11.90 11.97 6.63
C ALA A 85 10.97 11.10 5.77
N TRP A 86 11.52 10.05 5.11
CA TRP A 86 10.70 9.12 4.33
C TRP A 86 9.65 8.41 5.18
N PHE A 87 9.98 8.14 6.46
CA PHE A 87 9.07 7.48 7.38
C PHE A 87 7.90 8.39 7.78
N LEU A 88 8.16 9.68 8.05
CA LEU A 88 7.11 10.64 8.37
C LEU A 88 6.18 10.88 7.17
N ASP A 89 6.74 10.98 5.96
CA ASP A 89 5.93 11.08 4.73
C ASP A 89 5.08 9.82 4.54
N ALA A 90 5.65 8.63 4.74
CA ALA A 90 4.91 7.37 4.67
C ALA A 90 3.77 7.30 5.71
N VAL A 91 3.99 7.80 6.93
CA VAL A 91 2.96 7.89 7.98
C VAL A 91 1.85 8.88 7.58
N SER A 92 2.21 10.02 7.00
CA SER A 92 1.25 11.03 6.52
C SER A 92 0.33 10.46 5.43
N VAL A 93 0.92 9.81 4.43
CA VAL A 93 0.18 9.13 3.36
C VAL A 93 -0.72 8.04 3.94
N PHE A 94 -0.20 7.22 4.85
CA PHE A 94 -0.99 6.16 5.49
C PHE A 94 -2.24 6.68 6.20
N LYS A 95 -2.14 7.79 6.93
CA LYS A 95 -3.28 8.37 7.67
C LYS A 95 -4.37 8.91 6.76
N ASN A 96 -3.98 9.63 5.70
CA ASN A 96 -4.95 10.19 4.75
C ASN A 96 -5.71 9.08 4.03
N GLU A 97 -5.01 8.00 3.67
CA GLU A 97 -5.58 6.82 3.02
C GLU A 97 -6.51 6.04 3.94
N GLU A 98 -6.12 5.83 5.20
CA GLU A 98 -7.00 5.18 6.19
C GLU A 98 -8.29 5.98 6.39
N ALA A 99 -8.19 7.32 6.45
CA ALA A 99 -9.35 8.19 6.57
C ALA A 99 -10.29 8.09 5.35
N ALA A 100 -9.74 8.03 4.13
CA ALA A 100 -10.52 7.86 2.90
C ALA A 100 -11.25 6.51 2.88
N LEU A 101 -10.56 5.40 3.19
CA LEU A 101 -11.16 4.07 3.24
C LEU A 101 -12.27 3.96 4.28
N ARG A 102 -12.09 4.57 5.46
CA ARG A 102 -13.14 4.60 6.49
C ARG A 102 -14.36 5.42 6.07
N ALA A 103 -14.17 6.45 5.23
CA ALA A 103 -15.29 7.21 4.69
C ALA A 103 -16.07 6.39 3.65
N GLU A 104 -15.37 5.64 2.79
CA GLU A 104 -16.00 4.71 1.82
C GLU A 104 -16.82 3.61 2.51
N ASP A 105 -16.33 3.01 3.60
CA ASP A 105 -17.05 1.98 4.35
C ASP A 105 -18.31 2.51 5.09
N TYR A 106 -18.52 3.83 5.17
CA TYR A 106 -19.71 4.45 5.78
C TYR A 106 -20.83 4.79 4.79
N ASP A 107 -20.55 4.71 3.48
CA ASP A 107 -21.49 5.03 2.38
C ASP A 107 -22.15 3.76 1.77
N ASP A 108 -21.96 2.57 2.37
CA ASP A 108 -22.57 1.28 1.98
C ASP A 108 -23.57 0.76 3.04
#